data_AF-A0A3B8RVC8-F1
#
_entry.id   AF-A0A3B8RVC8-F1
#
_cell.length_a   1.000
_cell.length_b   1.000
_cell.length_c   1.000
_cell.angle_alpha   90.00
_cell.angle_beta   90.00
_cell.angle_gamma   90.00
#
_symmetry.space_group_name_H-M   'P 1'
#
loop_
_entity.id
_entity.type
_entity.pdbx_description
1 polymer ?
#
loop_
_entity_poly.entity_id
_entity_poly.type
_entity_poly.pdbx_seq_one_letter_code
_entity_poly.pdbx_strand_id
1 'polypeptide(L)'
;MKRIYLIIAAAILAISGCFESEIVEPQVLTGNALQELVVNAANGNKKANDSLFGLMDLQMGENILYNSLELDSFYIDSIKYFSVLLEYPNPVYNRLAIYDSTSNCYLIDKSLNGKLSFEVMELQDLKLLKLIEKFITKDTLSLSRVSLYKKIDNSINLVYRSFAELKTLKNRFNQTINFISQDTIKTQILVPKKYKLDVKDDIFVLNHLEKAYRSNQSLFDSLVYKEIADFDFKIQKPQLR
;
A
#
# COMPACT_ATOMS: atom_id res chain seq x y z
N MET A 1 10.54 41.05 59.30
CA MET A 1 9.95 41.12 57.94
C MET A 1 10.62 40.17 56.93
N LYS A 2 11.94 40.19 56.73
CA LYS A 2 12.64 39.30 55.76
C LYS A 2 12.40 37.77 55.93
N ARG A 3 12.22 37.27 57.16
CA ARG A 3 11.93 35.84 57.42
C ARG A 3 10.52 35.40 56.99
N ILE A 4 9.54 36.31 56.96
CA ILE A 4 8.17 36.00 56.54
C ILE A 4 8.12 35.83 55.01
N TYR A 5 8.84 36.67 54.27
CA TYR A 5 8.94 36.55 52.81
C TYR A 5 9.64 35.25 52.36
N LEU A 6 10.60 34.74 53.15
CA LEU A 6 11.28 33.49 52.84
C LEU A 6 10.37 32.26 53.04
N ILE A 7 9.49 32.30 54.04
CA ILE A 7 8.49 31.25 54.28
C ILE A 7 7.41 31.25 53.19
N ILE A 8 6.97 32.44 52.76
CA ILE A 8 6.00 32.59 51.67
C ILE A 8 6.61 32.12 50.34
N ALA A 9 7.88 32.46 50.05
CA ALA A 9 8.57 31.99 48.84
C ALA A 9 8.76 30.46 48.82
N ALA A 10 9.09 29.85 49.97
CA ALA A 10 9.22 28.40 50.10
C ALA A 10 7.86 27.68 49.95
N ALA A 11 6.77 28.28 50.44
CA ALA A 11 5.42 27.74 50.27
C ALA A 11 4.94 27.79 48.81
N ILE A 12 5.27 28.85 48.05
CA ILE A 12 4.91 28.95 46.63
C ILE A 12 5.66 27.92 45.78
N LEU A 13 6.93 27.64 46.09
CA LEU A 13 7.74 26.63 45.40
C LEU A 13 7.28 25.19 45.68
N ALA A 14 6.70 24.94 46.85
CA ALA A 14 6.18 23.62 47.21
C ALA A 14 4.86 23.26 46.49
N ILE A 15 4.09 24.25 46.02
CA ILE A 15 2.79 24.02 45.36
C ILE A 15 2.94 23.92 43.83
N SER A 16 4.05 24.39 43.26
CA SER A 16 4.33 24.31 41.81
C SER A 16 4.88 22.95 41.34
N GLY A 17 5.03 21.97 42.23
CA GLY A 17 5.76 20.72 41.96
C GLY A 17 4.95 19.49 41.55
N CYS A 18 3.62 19.53 41.56
CA CYS A 18 2.78 18.39 41.16
C CYS A 18 1.85 18.79 40.01
N PHE A 19 2.40 18.85 38.80
CA PHE A 19 1.60 18.45 37.64
C PHE A 19 1.76 16.94 37.52
N GLU A 20 0.76 16.20 38.01
CA GLU A 20 0.56 14.81 37.58
C GLU A 20 0.39 14.85 36.07
N SER A 21 1.47 14.54 35.33
CA SER A 21 1.32 14.13 33.95
C SER A 21 0.56 12.82 34.00
N GLU A 22 -0.72 12.83 33.64
CA GLU A 22 -1.45 11.60 33.35
C GLU A 22 -0.56 10.77 32.42
N ILE A 23 -0.13 9.61 32.90
CA ILE A 23 0.49 8.60 32.04
C ILE A 23 -0.67 8.11 31.17
N VAL A 24 -0.87 8.78 30.04
CA VAL A 24 -1.82 8.33 29.02
C VAL A 24 -1.28 6.99 28.54
N GLU A 25 -1.88 5.90 29.00
CA GLU A 25 -1.59 4.58 28.45
C GLU A 25 -1.77 4.68 26.93
N PRO A 26 -0.80 4.20 26.13
CA PRO A 26 -0.89 4.31 24.69
C PRO A 26 -2.18 3.63 24.23
N GLN A 27 -3.10 4.43 23.71
CA GLN A 27 -4.40 3.96 23.26
C GLN A 27 -4.18 2.87 22.22
N VAL A 28 -4.49 1.62 22.57
CA VAL A 28 -4.33 0.48 21.66
C VAL A 28 -5.31 0.66 20.51
N LEU A 29 -4.78 0.80 19.30
CA LEU A 29 -5.56 0.92 18.09
C LEU A 29 -6.30 -0.40 17.83
N THR A 30 -7.63 -0.33 17.87
CA THR A 30 -8.52 -1.42 17.44
C THR A 30 -8.90 -1.23 15.98
N GLY A 31 -9.33 -2.30 15.30
CA GLY A 31 -9.81 -2.21 13.92
C GLY A 31 -10.96 -1.21 13.76
N ASN A 32 -11.90 -1.16 14.71
CA ASN A 32 -13.02 -0.22 14.69
C ASN A 32 -12.55 1.22 14.88
N ALA A 33 -11.63 1.47 15.82
CA ALA A 33 -11.07 2.81 16.03
C ALA A 33 -10.29 3.30 14.79
N LEU A 34 -9.52 2.42 14.15
CA LEU A 34 -8.85 2.72 12.89
C LEU A 34 -9.85 3.04 11.77
N GLN A 35 -10.91 2.23 11.64
CA GLN A 35 -11.95 2.47 10.63
C GLN A 35 -12.60 3.85 10.81
N GLU A 36 -12.98 4.21 12.04
CA GLU A 36 -13.55 5.52 12.34
C GLU A 36 -12.57 6.65 12.01
N LEU A 37 -11.29 6.48 12.35
CA LEU A 37 -10.25 7.46 12.04
C LEU A 37 -10.09 7.65 10.52
N VAL A 38 -10.09 6.56 9.75
CA VAL A 38 -9.99 6.59 8.29
C VAL A 38 -11.21 7.25 7.66
N VAL A 39 -12.43 6.94 8.14
CA VAL A 39 -13.66 7.57 7.67
C VAL A 39 -13.65 9.07 7.95
N ASN A 40 -13.24 9.48 9.15
CA ASN A 40 -13.13 10.89 9.50
C ASN A 40 -12.10 11.61 8.62
N ALA A 41 -10.94 10.99 8.37
CA ALA A 41 -9.92 11.55 7.47
C ALA A 41 -10.42 11.67 6.03
N ALA A 42 -11.13 10.65 5.52
CA ALA A 42 -11.73 10.66 4.18
C ALA A 42 -12.78 11.79 4.01
N ASN A 43 -13.48 12.12 5.10
CA ASN A 43 -14.43 13.23 5.16
C ASN A 43 -13.76 14.61 5.35
N GLY A 44 -12.44 14.70 5.22
CA GLY A 44 -11.70 15.97 5.28
C GLY A 44 -11.28 16.41 6.68
N ASN A 45 -11.44 15.57 7.71
CA ASN A 45 -10.95 15.91 9.05
C ASN A 45 -9.41 15.89 9.08
N LYS A 46 -8.82 17.08 9.11
CA LYS A 46 -7.36 17.26 9.14
C LYS A 46 -6.70 16.53 10.31
N LYS A 47 -7.25 16.63 11.52
CA LYS A 47 -6.67 15.99 12.71
C LYS A 47 -6.64 14.47 12.56
N ALA A 48 -7.72 13.88 12.04
CA ALA A 48 -7.77 12.45 11.77
C ALA A 48 -6.74 12.04 10.70
N ASN A 49 -6.59 12.85 9.64
CA ASN A 49 -5.61 12.59 8.59
C ASN A 49 -4.16 12.73 9.07
N ASP A 50 -3.88 13.71 9.93
CA ASP A 50 -2.57 13.92 10.55
C ASP A 50 -2.20 12.71 11.42
N SER A 51 -3.16 12.14 12.18
CA SER A 51 -2.98 10.88 12.93
C SER A 51 -2.72 9.66 12.04
N LEU A 52 -3.12 9.73 10.75
CA LEU A 52 -2.89 8.71 9.74
C LEU A 52 -1.73 9.09 8.79
N PHE A 53 -0.81 9.94 9.25
CA PHE A 53 0.39 10.31 8.49
C PHE A 53 0.10 10.88 7.10
N GLY A 54 -1.02 11.59 6.94
CA GLY A 54 -1.41 12.18 5.65
C GLY A 54 -1.85 11.14 4.62
N LEU A 55 -2.57 10.10 5.07
CA LEU A 55 -3.15 9.06 4.23
C LEU A 55 -3.96 9.65 3.06
N MET A 56 -4.78 10.66 3.35
CA MET A 56 -5.63 11.38 2.40
C MET A 56 -4.95 12.65 1.90
N ASP A 57 -5.19 12.98 0.63
CA ASP A 57 -4.80 14.29 0.10
C ASP A 57 -5.95 15.26 0.33
N LEU A 58 -5.86 16.11 1.36
CA LEU A 58 -6.96 17.00 1.77
C LEU A 58 -7.31 18.10 0.76
N GLN A 59 -6.55 18.21 -0.33
CA GLN A 59 -6.85 19.08 -1.47
C GLN A 59 -7.82 18.44 -2.46
N MET A 60 -8.16 17.17 -2.26
CA MET A 60 -9.26 16.51 -2.93
C MET A 60 -10.55 17.28 -2.58
N GLY A 61 -11.27 17.75 -3.60
CA GLY A 61 -12.49 18.54 -3.40
C GLY A 61 -13.46 17.86 -2.43
N GLU A 62 -14.31 18.66 -1.78
CA GLU A 62 -15.32 18.15 -0.86
C GLU A 62 -16.19 17.10 -1.57
N ASN A 63 -16.38 15.93 -0.93
CA ASN A 63 -17.23 14.81 -1.36
C ASN A 63 -16.66 13.76 -2.33
N ILE A 64 -15.35 13.47 -2.31
CA ILE A 64 -14.86 12.26 -2.98
C ILE A 64 -15.17 11.03 -2.11
N LEU A 65 -16.31 10.40 -2.37
CA LEU A 65 -16.67 9.12 -1.76
C LEU A 65 -15.77 8.01 -2.32
N TYR A 66 -15.21 7.19 -1.43
CA TYR A 66 -14.53 5.96 -1.82
C TYR A 66 -15.56 4.90 -2.25
N ASN A 67 -15.19 4.05 -3.20
CA ASN A 67 -15.97 2.88 -3.60
C ASN A 67 -15.95 1.80 -2.53
N SER A 68 -14.79 1.55 -1.93
CA SER A 68 -14.62 0.60 -0.83
C SER A 68 -13.54 1.03 0.15
N LEU A 69 -13.75 0.63 1.40
CA LEU A 69 -12.80 0.70 2.49
C LEU A 69 -12.73 -0.70 3.11
N GLU A 70 -11.60 -1.36 2.94
CA GLU A 70 -11.33 -2.67 3.52
C GLU A 70 -10.25 -2.52 4.60
N LEU A 71 -10.56 -3.05 5.79
CA LEU A 71 -9.59 -3.17 6.88
C LEU A 71 -9.44 -4.64 7.22
N ASP A 72 -8.18 -5.06 7.36
CA ASP A 72 -7.86 -6.39 7.86
C ASP A 72 -6.74 -6.29 8.90
N SER A 73 -6.53 -7.36 9.66
CA SER A 73 -5.43 -7.45 10.61
C SER A 73 -4.64 -8.73 10.42
N PHE A 74 -3.33 -8.63 10.60
CA PHE A 74 -2.42 -9.75 10.41
C PHE A 74 -1.22 -9.66 11.36
N TYR A 75 -0.43 -10.72 11.43
CA TYR A 75 0.73 -10.80 12.32
C TYR A 75 2.03 -11.05 11.55
N ILE A 76 3.03 -10.19 11.80
CA ILE A 76 4.42 -10.40 11.36
C ILE A 76 5.29 -10.35 12.62
N ASP A 77 6.11 -11.38 12.85
CA ASP A 77 7.00 -11.50 14.01
C ASP A 77 6.28 -11.28 15.36
N SER A 78 5.08 -11.85 15.51
CA SER A 78 4.19 -11.68 16.69
C SER A 78 3.68 -10.25 16.94
N ILE A 79 3.97 -9.30 16.05
CA ILE A 79 3.43 -7.94 16.10
C ILE A 79 2.16 -7.91 15.26
N LYS A 80 1.09 -7.32 15.81
CA LYS A 80 -0.18 -7.13 15.11
C LYS A 80 -0.13 -5.87 14.25
N TYR A 81 -0.51 -6.02 12.99
CA TYR A 81 -0.66 -4.94 12.04
C TYR A 81 -2.10 -4.87 11.54
N PHE A 82 -2.45 -3.72 10.99
CA PHE A 82 -3.70 -3.44 10.32
C PHE A 82 -3.41 -2.93 8.92
N SER A 83 -4.03 -3.53 7.90
CA SER A 83 -4.07 -2.96 6.56
C SER A 83 -5.30 -2.07 6.41
N VAL A 84 -5.13 -0.96 5.69
CA VAL A 84 -6.20 -0.09 5.22
C VAL A 84 -6.09 -0.04 3.71
N LEU A 85 -7.11 -0.54 3.02
CA LEU A 85 -7.22 -0.50 1.57
C LEU A 85 -8.41 0.38 1.18
N LEU A 86 -8.12 1.48 0.49
CA LEU A 86 -9.11 2.44 -0.01
C LEU A 86 -9.13 2.39 -1.53
N GLU A 87 -10.30 2.11 -2.09
CA GLU A 87 -10.55 2.17 -3.52
C GLU A 87 -11.45 3.37 -3.83
N TYR A 88 -11.05 4.20 -4.79
CA TYR A 88 -11.77 5.38 -5.22
C TYR A 88 -12.25 5.26 -6.68
N PRO A 89 -13.32 5.98 -7.07
CA PRO A 89 -13.73 6.07 -8.46
C PRO A 89 -12.60 6.55 -9.39
N ASN A 90 -11.79 7.50 -8.93
CA ASN A 90 -10.56 7.90 -9.60
C ASN A 90 -9.36 7.20 -8.94
N PRO A 91 -8.69 6.26 -9.62
CA PRO A 91 -7.67 5.42 -9.01
C PRO A 91 -6.42 6.17 -8.52
N VAL A 92 -6.17 7.40 -8.97
CA VAL A 92 -5.07 8.23 -8.43
C VAL A 92 -5.17 8.43 -6.91
N TYR A 93 -6.37 8.25 -6.37
CA TYR A 93 -6.67 8.37 -4.96
C TYR A 93 -6.69 7.05 -4.20
N ASN A 94 -6.50 5.92 -4.87
CA ASN A 94 -6.39 4.62 -4.20
C ASN A 94 -5.25 4.62 -3.19
N ARG A 95 -5.47 4.04 -2.01
CA ARG A 95 -4.47 3.96 -0.95
C ARG A 95 -4.36 2.55 -0.41
N LEU A 96 -3.15 2.09 -0.16
CA LEU A 96 -2.85 1.02 0.78
C LEU A 96 -2.02 1.64 1.91
N ALA A 97 -2.40 1.40 3.16
CA ALA A 97 -1.58 1.76 4.30
C ALA A 97 -1.51 0.62 5.31
N ILE A 98 -0.42 0.58 6.08
CA ILE A 98 -0.22 -0.42 7.13
C ILE A 98 0.17 0.27 8.42
N TYR A 99 -0.56 -0.03 9.48
CA TYR A 99 -0.34 0.49 10.83
C TYR A 99 -0.12 -0.64 11.82
N ASP A 100 0.56 -0.39 12.94
CA ASP A 100 0.54 -1.31 14.10
C ASP A 100 -0.55 -0.95 15.10
N SER A 101 -0.67 -1.75 16.17
CA SER A 101 -1.61 -1.51 17.27
C SER A 101 -1.33 -0.26 18.09
N THR A 102 -0.23 0.45 17.86
CA THR A 102 0.09 1.74 18.47
C THR A 102 -0.05 2.90 17.49
N SER A 103 -0.69 2.67 16.34
CA SER A 103 -0.90 3.63 15.26
C SER A 103 0.38 4.09 14.55
N ASN A 104 1.52 3.40 14.71
CA ASN A 104 2.70 3.72 13.91
C ASN A 104 2.43 3.29 12.46
N CYS A 105 2.77 4.16 11.51
CA CYS A 105 2.65 3.88 10.08
C CYS A 105 3.91 3.22 9.53
N TYR A 106 3.77 2.07 8.87
CA TYR A 106 4.86 1.30 8.27
C TYR A 106 4.91 1.38 6.75
N LEU A 107 3.79 1.75 6.11
CA LEU A 107 3.66 1.87 4.66
C LEU A 107 2.48 2.79 4.32
N ILE A 108 2.67 3.65 3.33
CA ILE A 108 1.58 4.25 2.54
C ILE A 108 1.96 4.11 1.06
N ASP A 109 1.15 3.39 0.29
CA ASP A 109 1.27 3.29 -1.16
C ASP A 109 0.13 4.08 -1.83
N LYS A 110 0.52 5.12 -2.59
CA LYS A 110 -0.39 6.00 -3.36
C LYS A 110 -0.33 5.73 -4.87
N SER A 111 0.37 4.69 -5.32
CA SER A 111 0.66 4.40 -6.74
C SER A 111 -0.22 3.30 -7.34
N LEU A 112 -1.36 3.05 -6.70
CA LEU A 112 -2.28 1.96 -6.99
C LEU A 112 -3.27 2.33 -8.09
N ASN A 113 -3.75 1.34 -8.85
CA ASN A 113 -4.69 1.54 -9.95
C ASN A 113 -5.84 0.53 -9.96
N GLY A 114 -6.99 0.99 -10.46
CA GLY A 114 -8.19 0.19 -10.67
C GLY A 114 -8.71 -0.50 -9.41
N LYS A 115 -9.23 -1.71 -9.62
CA LYS A 115 -9.81 -2.54 -8.57
C LYS A 115 -8.73 -3.26 -7.76
N LEU A 116 -8.84 -3.20 -6.44
CA LEU A 116 -7.83 -3.72 -5.53
C LEU A 116 -8.26 -5.02 -4.86
N SER A 117 -7.29 -5.83 -4.47
CA SER A 117 -7.48 -7.02 -3.62
C SER A 117 -6.19 -7.28 -2.86
N PHE A 118 -6.31 -7.51 -1.56
CA PHE A 118 -5.17 -7.71 -0.66
C PHE A 118 -5.25 -9.08 0.01
N GLU A 119 -4.11 -9.76 0.13
CA GLU A 119 -4.00 -11.02 0.86
C GLU A 119 -2.64 -11.13 1.54
N VAL A 120 -2.59 -11.82 2.68
CA VAL A 120 -1.33 -12.20 3.33
C VAL A 120 -0.92 -13.58 2.83
N MET A 121 0.32 -13.69 2.36
CA MET A 121 0.90 -14.92 1.85
C MET A 121 2.02 -15.37 2.79
N GLU A 122 1.92 -16.61 3.27
CA GLU A 122 2.94 -17.24 4.11
C GLU A 122 3.59 -18.41 3.35
N LEU A 123 4.89 -18.33 3.13
CA LEU A 123 5.69 -19.31 2.40
C LEU A 123 6.88 -19.74 3.27
N GLN A 124 6.73 -20.86 3.99
CA GLN A 124 7.74 -21.32 4.95
C GLN A 124 8.13 -20.18 5.92
N ASP A 125 9.35 -19.64 5.80
CA ASP A 125 9.88 -18.57 6.64
C ASP A 125 9.72 -17.16 6.02
N LEU A 126 8.92 -17.02 4.98
CA LEU A 126 8.69 -15.77 4.27
C LEU A 126 7.22 -15.35 4.36
N LYS A 127 6.98 -14.21 5.01
CA LYS A 127 5.67 -13.54 5.00
C LYS A 127 5.68 -12.38 4.02
N LEU A 128 4.72 -12.38 3.12
CA LEU A 128 4.52 -11.34 2.12
C LEU A 128 3.09 -10.83 2.20
N LEU A 129 2.93 -9.54 1.94
CA LEU A 129 1.63 -8.94 1.71
C LEU A 129 1.47 -8.80 0.20
N LYS A 130 0.45 -9.41 -0.36
CA LYS A 130 0.21 -9.39 -1.79
C LYS A 130 -0.98 -8.52 -2.10
N LEU A 131 -0.77 -7.58 -3.02
CA LEU A 131 -1.81 -6.74 -3.57
C LEU A 131 -1.95 -7.03 -5.06
N ILE A 132 -3.19 -7.28 -5.49
CA ILE A 132 -3.55 -7.44 -6.90
C ILE A 132 -4.35 -6.21 -7.32
N GLU A 133 -3.92 -5.60 -8.41
CA GLU A 133 -4.57 -4.47 -9.06
C GLU A 133 -5.15 -4.95 -10.40
N LYS A 134 -6.39 -4.59 -10.71
CA LYS A 134 -7.04 -4.89 -11.99
C LYS A 134 -7.60 -3.61 -12.59
N PHE A 135 -7.18 -3.26 -13.80
CA PHE A 135 -7.59 -2.01 -14.45
C PHE A 135 -7.72 -2.15 -15.96
N ILE A 136 -8.43 -1.21 -16.56
CA ILE A 136 -8.62 -1.12 -18.00
C ILE A 136 -7.86 0.11 -18.51
N THR A 137 -7.13 -0.03 -19.60
CA THR A 137 -6.52 1.07 -20.36
C THR A 137 -6.97 1.03 -21.81
N LYS A 138 -6.93 2.19 -22.50
CA LYS A 138 -7.34 2.33 -23.92
C LYS A 138 -8.73 1.70 -24.19
N ASP A 139 -9.66 1.89 -23.26
CA ASP A 139 -11.04 1.38 -23.20
C ASP A 139 -11.23 -0.15 -23.22
N THR A 140 -10.22 -0.93 -23.62
CA THR A 140 -10.39 -2.34 -23.99
C THR A 140 -9.27 -3.26 -23.50
N LEU A 141 -8.12 -2.72 -23.14
CA LEU A 141 -6.99 -3.51 -22.65
C LEU A 141 -7.16 -3.72 -21.15
N SER A 142 -7.46 -4.95 -20.75
CA SER A 142 -7.55 -5.33 -19.35
C SER A 142 -6.18 -5.76 -18.86
N LEU A 143 -5.73 -5.16 -17.76
CA LEU A 143 -4.44 -5.42 -17.15
C LEU A 143 -4.65 -5.91 -15.72
N SER A 144 -3.75 -6.77 -15.25
CA SER A 144 -3.55 -6.98 -13.83
C SER A 144 -2.09 -6.79 -13.45
N ARG A 145 -1.86 -6.24 -12.25
CA ARG A 145 -0.54 -6.02 -11.68
C ARG A 145 -0.49 -6.67 -10.30
N VAL A 146 0.63 -7.31 -9.99
CA VAL A 146 0.88 -7.89 -8.67
C VAL A 146 1.95 -7.04 -8.00
N SER A 147 1.67 -6.61 -6.78
CA SER A 147 2.62 -5.96 -5.89
C SER A 147 2.83 -6.85 -4.67
N LEU A 148 4.08 -7.08 -4.27
CA LEU A 148 4.43 -7.78 -3.03
C LEU A 148 5.13 -6.83 -2.09
N TYR A 149 4.74 -6.85 -0.83
CA TYR A 149 5.37 -6.09 0.24
C TYR A 149 5.94 -7.02 1.29
N LYS A 150 7.05 -6.61 1.89
CA LYS A 150 7.77 -7.39 2.90
C LYS A 150 8.27 -6.46 4.01
N LYS A 151 8.25 -6.94 5.25
CA LYS A 151 8.93 -6.28 6.36
C LYS A 151 10.44 -6.45 6.18
N ILE A 152 11.15 -5.33 6.06
CA ILE A 152 12.61 -5.27 6.05
C ILE A 152 13.00 -4.21 7.08
N ASP A 153 13.72 -4.66 8.11
CA ASP A 153 14.01 -3.89 9.31
C ASP A 153 12.71 -3.43 10.00
N ASN A 154 12.57 -2.11 10.23
CA ASN A 154 11.42 -1.48 10.90
C ASN A 154 10.40 -0.91 9.91
N SER A 155 10.40 -1.34 8.64
CA SER A 155 9.53 -0.80 7.60
C SER A 155 8.93 -1.90 6.75
N ILE A 156 7.75 -1.66 6.16
CA ILE A 156 7.17 -2.55 5.16
C ILE A 156 7.42 -1.92 3.80
N ASN A 157 8.13 -2.64 2.94
CA ASN A 157 8.64 -2.14 1.68
C ASN A 157 7.91 -2.82 0.51
N LEU A 158 7.65 -2.06 -0.55
CA LEU A 158 7.27 -2.64 -1.85
C LEU A 158 8.51 -3.33 -2.43
N VAL A 159 8.55 -4.66 -2.34
CA VAL A 159 9.72 -5.44 -2.76
C VAL A 159 9.60 -5.95 -4.18
N TYR A 160 8.39 -6.08 -4.73
CA TYR A 160 8.19 -6.53 -6.10
C TYR A 160 6.92 -5.90 -6.67
N ARG A 161 6.98 -5.49 -7.94
CA ARG A 161 5.82 -5.03 -8.70
C ARG A 161 6.03 -5.33 -10.17
N SER A 162 5.09 -6.05 -10.78
CA SER A 162 5.11 -6.34 -12.21
C SER A 162 3.71 -6.69 -12.69
N PHE A 163 3.44 -6.51 -13.99
CA PHE A 163 2.22 -7.00 -14.60
C PHE A 163 2.12 -8.53 -14.44
N ALA A 164 0.90 -9.01 -14.25
CA ALA A 164 0.59 -10.44 -14.16
C ALA A 164 -0.33 -10.90 -15.29
N GLU A 165 -1.12 -9.99 -15.87
CA GLU A 165 -1.97 -10.29 -17.02
C GLU A 165 -2.09 -9.06 -17.94
N LEU A 166 -2.09 -9.33 -19.24
CA LEU A 166 -2.62 -8.45 -20.28
C LEU A 166 -3.63 -9.23 -21.10
N LYS A 167 -4.87 -8.73 -21.16
CA LYS A 167 -5.94 -9.28 -21.99
C LYS A 167 -6.41 -8.23 -22.97
N THR A 168 -6.32 -8.57 -24.25
CA THR A 168 -6.90 -7.82 -25.36
C THR A 168 -8.18 -8.53 -25.84
N LEU A 169 -8.85 -7.97 -26.85
CA LEU A 169 -10.01 -8.64 -27.47
C LEU A 169 -9.67 -10.00 -28.10
N LYS A 170 -8.41 -10.21 -28.50
CA LYS A 170 -7.98 -11.41 -29.26
C LYS A 170 -6.97 -12.28 -28.52
N ASN A 171 -6.23 -11.69 -27.59
CA ASN A 171 -5.07 -12.32 -26.97
C ASN A 171 -5.16 -12.22 -25.45
N ARG A 172 -4.53 -13.18 -24.77
CA ARG A 172 -4.29 -13.15 -23.34
C ARG A 172 -2.84 -13.54 -23.10
N PHE A 173 -2.12 -12.70 -22.37
CA PHE A 173 -0.76 -12.92 -21.93
C PHE A 173 -0.77 -12.94 -20.42
N ASN A 174 -0.04 -13.87 -19.81
CA ASN A 174 0.06 -13.98 -18.36
C ASN A 174 1.51 -14.11 -17.94
N GLN A 175 1.84 -13.58 -16.78
CA GLN A 175 3.04 -13.89 -16.04
C GLN A 175 2.62 -14.47 -14.68
N THR A 176 3.09 -15.68 -14.40
CA THR A 176 2.81 -16.37 -13.14
C THR A 176 4.09 -16.48 -12.33
N ILE A 177 4.02 -16.12 -11.05
CA ILE A 177 5.10 -16.39 -10.12
C ILE A 177 5.08 -17.89 -9.80
N ASN A 178 6.14 -18.62 -10.19
CA ASN A 178 6.25 -20.06 -9.98
C ASN A 178 7.10 -20.41 -8.74
N PHE A 179 7.93 -19.48 -8.27
CA PHE A 179 8.78 -19.66 -7.11
C PHE A 179 9.09 -18.33 -6.44
N ILE A 180 9.11 -18.32 -5.10
CA ILE A 180 9.51 -17.19 -4.28
C ILE A 180 10.39 -17.73 -3.15
N SER A 181 11.53 -17.08 -2.92
CA SER A 181 12.40 -17.26 -1.74
C SER A 181 12.78 -15.92 -1.14
N GLN A 182 13.59 -15.95 -0.08
CA GLN A 182 14.15 -14.74 0.53
C GLN A 182 14.92 -13.87 -0.47
N ASP A 183 15.59 -14.48 -1.45
CA ASP A 183 16.51 -13.77 -2.36
C ASP A 183 16.10 -13.80 -3.83
N THR A 184 15.09 -14.59 -4.20
CA THR A 184 14.71 -14.74 -5.62
C THR A 184 13.21 -14.89 -5.81
N ILE A 185 12.69 -14.24 -6.85
CA ILE A 185 11.37 -14.53 -7.44
C ILE A 185 11.60 -15.04 -8.85
N LYS A 186 11.01 -16.19 -9.19
CA LYS A 186 11.00 -16.70 -10.56
C LYS A 186 9.58 -16.62 -11.10
N THR A 187 9.48 -16.25 -12.36
CA THR A 187 8.21 -16.12 -13.05
C THR A 187 8.27 -16.83 -14.39
N GLN A 188 7.10 -17.21 -14.89
CA GLN A 188 6.93 -17.80 -16.20
C GLN A 188 5.86 -17.04 -16.99
N ILE A 189 6.17 -16.74 -18.25
CA ILE A 189 5.34 -16.01 -19.19
C ILE A 189 4.63 -16.99 -20.11
N LEU A 190 3.31 -16.90 -20.12
CA LEU A 190 2.42 -17.63 -21.00
C LEU A 190 1.90 -16.68 -22.08
N VAL A 191 2.26 -16.96 -23.33
CA VAL A 191 1.82 -16.21 -24.51
C VAL A 191 0.87 -17.05 -25.38
N PRO A 192 -0.02 -16.43 -26.18
CA PRO A 192 -0.85 -17.17 -27.13
C PRO A 192 0.01 -17.95 -28.15
N LYS A 193 -0.49 -19.09 -28.64
CA LYS A 193 0.26 -20.00 -29.55
C LYS A 193 0.91 -19.33 -30.77
N LYS A 194 0.30 -18.25 -31.29
CA LYS A 194 0.82 -17.51 -32.45
C LYS A 194 2.05 -16.63 -32.14
N TYR A 195 2.30 -16.34 -30.86
CA TYR A 195 3.46 -15.59 -30.42
C TYR A 195 4.62 -16.55 -30.15
N LYS A 196 5.77 -16.26 -30.73
CA LYS A 196 7.03 -16.91 -30.39
C LYS A 196 7.78 -15.98 -29.44
N LEU A 197 8.09 -16.50 -28.25
CA LEU A 197 8.93 -15.83 -27.26
C LEU A 197 10.06 -16.79 -26.94
N ASP A 198 11.29 -16.37 -27.21
CA ASP A 198 12.48 -17.22 -27.09
C ASP A 198 12.81 -17.53 -25.62
N VAL A 199 12.60 -16.56 -24.73
CA VAL A 199 12.76 -16.69 -23.28
C VAL A 199 11.42 -16.43 -22.61
N LYS A 200 10.94 -17.39 -21.82
CA LYS A 200 9.65 -17.30 -21.12
C LYS A 200 9.78 -17.21 -19.62
N ASP A 201 10.97 -17.41 -19.08
CA ASP A 201 11.19 -17.35 -17.63
C ASP A 201 11.95 -16.07 -17.31
N ASP A 202 11.53 -15.39 -16.26
CA ASP A 202 12.20 -14.19 -15.74
C ASP A 202 12.58 -14.42 -14.27
N ILE A 203 13.78 -13.97 -13.90
CA ILE A 203 14.35 -14.15 -12.58
C ILE A 203 14.63 -12.78 -11.99
N PHE A 204 14.00 -12.52 -10.84
CA PHE A 204 14.20 -11.32 -10.06
C PHE A 204 15.03 -11.67 -8.83
N VAL A 205 16.15 -10.98 -8.63
CA VAL A 205 17.05 -11.18 -7.49
C VAL A 205 16.91 -10.02 -6.52
N LEU A 206 16.90 -10.30 -5.22
CA LEU A 206 16.81 -9.26 -4.19
C LEU A 206 18.03 -8.34 -4.26
N ASN A 207 17.79 -7.07 -4.53
CA ASN A 207 18.77 -6.01 -4.34
C ASN A 207 18.61 -5.45 -2.93
N HIS A 208 19.59 -5.70 -2.05
CA HIS A 208 19.56 -5.26 -0.65
C HIS A 208 19.62 -3.74 -0.48
N LEU A 209 20.28 -3.02 -1.40
CA LEU A 209 20.36 -1.56 -1.35
C LEU A 209 19.00 -0.93 -1.65
N GLU A 210 18.31 -1.47 -2.65
CA GLU A 210 16.97 -0.99 -3.06
C GLU A 210 15.83 -1.63 -2.26
N LYS A 211 16.14 -2.62 -1.42
CA LYS A 211 15.15 -3.43 -0.68
C LYS A 211 14.07 -4.01 -1.60
N ALA A 212 14.44 -4.41 -2.82
CA ALA A 212 13.49 -4.86 -3.83
C ALA A 212 14.09 -5.95 -4.75
N TYR A 213 13.25 -6.87 -5.21
CA TYR A 213 13.60 -7.85 -6.23
C TYR A 213 13.65 -7.16 -7.60
N ARG A 214 14.76 -7.33 -8.31
CA ARG A 214 14.99 -6.75 -9.64
C ARG A 214 15.31 -7.82 -10.66
N SER A 215 14.68 -7.71 -11.82
CA SER A 215 15.07 -8.45 -13.02
C SER A 215 15.98 -7.57 -13.87
N ASN A 216 16.94 -8.19 -14.54
CA ASN A 216 17.77 -7.52 -15.55
C ASN A 216 17.06 -7.40 -16.91
N GLN A 217 15.90 -8.06 -17.08
CA GLN A 217 15.18 -8.15 -18.34
C GLN A 217 13.77 -7.56 -18.28
N SER A 218 13.05 -7.75 -17.15
CA SER A 218 11.65 -7.34 -16.97
C SER A 218 10.80 -7.71 -18.19
N LEU A 219 10.86 -8.99 -18.58
CA LEU A 219 10.40 -9.48 -19.88
C LEU A 219 8.91 -9.20 -20.11
N PHE A 220 8.07 -9.47 -19.11
CA PHE A 220 6.64 -9.30 -19.26
C PHE A 220 6.21 -7.84 -19.25
N ASP A 221 6.80 -7.01 -18.39
CA ASP A 221 6.50 -5.58 -18.37
C ASP A 221 6.86 -4.94 -19.73
N SER A 222 8.02 -5.32 -20.29
CA SER A 222 8.44 -4.89 -21.62
C SER A 222 7.45 -5.33 -22.72
N LEU A 223 6.95 -6.57 -22.66
CA LEU A 223 5.91 -7.06 -23.57
C LEU A 223 4.60 -6.27 -23.43
N VAL A 224 4.17 -5.99 -22.20
CA VAL A 224 2.96 -5.23 -21.93
C VAL A 224 3.07 -3.81 -22.46
N TYR A 225 4.18 -3.12 -22.20
CA TYR A 225 4.40 -1.76 -22.72
C TYR A 225 4.40 -1.74 -24.25
N LYS A 226 5.02 -2.72 -24.89
CA LYS A 226 5.00 -2.86 -26.34
C LYS A 226 3.59 -3.06 -26.87
N GLU A 227 2.83 -4.01 -26.33
CA GLU A 227 1.45 -4.29 -26.79
C GLU A 227 0.51 -3.09 -26.56
N ILE A 228 0.73 -2.28 -25.50
CA ILE A 228 -0.02 -1.03 -25.27
C ILE A 228 0.39 0.04 -26.30
N ALA A 229 1.68 0.18 -26.59
CA ALA A 229 2.19 1.17 -27.54
C ALA A 229 1.75 0.87 -28.98
N ASP A 230 1.80 -0.40 -29.38
CA ASP A 230 1.40 -0.88 -30.71
C ASP A 230 -0.14 -0.96 -30.88
N PHE A 231 -0.91 -0.72 -29.81
CA PHE A 231 -2.36 -0.79 -29.86
C PHE A 231 -2.96 0.41 -30.60
N ASP A 232 -3.48 0.15 -31.81
CA ASP A 232 -4.26 1.13 -32.59
C ASP A 232 -5.58 1.43 -31.87
N PHE A 233 -5.57 2.48 -31.05
CA PHE A 233 -6.70 2.88 -30.24
C PHE A 233 -7.78 3.54 -31.11
N LYS A 234 -8.91 2.84 -31.24
CA LYS A 234 -10.16 3.42 -31.74
C LYS A 234 -11.08 3.62 -30.55
N ILE A 235 -11.44 4.88 -30.28
CA ILE A 235 -12.35 5.27 -29.20
C ILE A 235 -13.64 4.46 -29.33
N GLN A 236 -13.93 3.62 -28.33
CA GLN A 236 -15.17 2.85 -28.31
C GLN A 236 -16.25 3.53 -27.46
N LYS A 237 -15.83 4.37 -26.49
CA LYS A 237 -16.73 5.20 -25.70
C LYS A 237 -16.25 6.65 -25.75
N PRO A 238 -17.03 7.60 -26.27
CA PRO A 238 -16.65 9.01 -26.19
C PRO A 238 -16.50 9.38 -24.71
N GLN A 239 -15.39 10.03 -24.36
CA GLN A 239 -15.26 10.62 -23.04
C GLN A 239 -16.33 11.71 -22.92
N LEU A 240 -17.18 11.60 -21.89
CA LEU A 240 -18.10 12.67 -21.56
C LEU A 240 -17.26 13.91 -21.23
N ARG A 241 -17.43 14.96 -22.03
CA ARG A 241 -16.88 16.29 -21.75
C ARG A 241 -17.66 16.95 -20.64
#